data_AF-A0A3M1AZW4-F1
#
_entry.id   AF-A0A3M1AZW4-F1
#
_cell.length_a   1.000
_cell.length_b   1.000
_cell.length_c   1.000
_cell.angle_alpha   90.00
_cell.angle_beta   90.00
_cell.angle_gamma   90.00
#
_symmetry.space_group_name_H-M   'P 1'
#
loop_
_entity.id
_entity.type
_entity.pdbx_description
1 polymer ?
#
loop_
_entity_poly.entity_id
_entity_poly.type
_entity_poly.pdbx_seq_one_letter_code
_entity_poly.pdbx_strand_id
1 'polypeptide(L)'
;MWNRIRINPQSIQPGEMDLVPSTLFSRLKHESIRPRRARIRLEQSEAMNRLIVEYMHLDRTVIIGYEPQFPYHILAWEEQDEGKLSSKGTLLQSIKAPYWTQHDNDDLYLRDSLRLPKTIF
;
A
#
# COMPACT_ATOMS: atom_id res chain seq x y z
N MET A 1 2.26 -5.04 7.49
CA MET A 1 2.02 -3.59 7.69
C MET A 1 0.63 -3.17 7.20
N TRP A 2 0.32 -3.35 5.91
CA TRP A 2 -0.99 -3.04 5.30
C TRP A 2 -2.22 -3.44 6.14
N ASN A 3 -2.28 -4.69 6.60
CA ASN A 3 -3.41 -5.15 7.42
C ASN A 3 -3.52 -4.42 8.77
N ARG A 4 -2.38 -4.08 9.38
CA ARG A 4 -2.38 -3.33 10.65
C ARG A 4 -2.95 -1.94 10.48
N ILE A 5 -2.66 -1.27 9.35
CA ILE A 5 -3.26 0.04 9.03
C ILE A 5 -4.78 -0.07 8.97
N ARG A 6 -5.31 -1.07 8.25
CA ARG A 6 -6.76 -1.24 8.06
C ARG A 6 -7.49 -1.67 9.34
N ILE A 7 -6.83 -2.40 10.23
CA ILE A 7 -7.43 -2.88 11.49
C ILE A 7 -7.32 -1.82 12.59
N ASN A 8 -6.10 -1.36 12.86
CA ASN A 8 -5.80 -0.38 13.89
C ASN A 8 -4.43 0.27 13.61
N PRO A 9 -4.38 1.44 12.95
CA PRO A 9 -3.12 2.11 12.62
C PRO A 9 -2.37 2.57 13.89
N GLN A 10 -3.07 2.84 14.99
CA GLN A 10 -2.46 3.23 16.27
C GLN A 10 -1.65 2.10 16.91
N SER A 11 -1.86 0.84 16.48
CA SER A 11 -1.03 -0.28 16.94
C SER A 11 0.42 -0.17 16.46
N ILE A 12 0.69 0.58 15.39
CA ILE A 12 2.02 0.69 14.78
C ILE A 12 2.84 1.70 15.58
N GLN A 13 3.89 1.21 16.25
CA GLN A 13 4.79 2.07 17.01
C GLN A 13 5.76 2.79 16.06
N PRO A 14 5.84 4.13 16.09
CA PRO A 14 6.87 4.88 15.38
C PRO A 14 8.24 4.67 16.04
N GLY A 15 9.30 4.92 15.28
CA GLY A 15 10.68 4.75 15.74
C GLY A 15 11.47 3.75 14.91
N GLU A 16 12.61 3.32 15.44
CA GLU A 16 13.54 2.44 14.75
C GLU A 16 13.35 0.99 15.20
N MET A 17 13.22 0.07 14.24
CA MET A 17 13.08 -1.36 14.52
C MET A 17 13.57 -2.18 13.34
N ASP A 18 13.76 -3.48 13.57
CA ASP A 18 14.10 -4.40 12.49
C ASP A 18 12.83 -4.90 11.79
N LEU A 19 12.75 -4.65 10.49
CA LEU A 19 11.65 -5.09 9.64
C LEU A 19 12.15 -5.99 8.53
N VAL A 20 11.40 -7.03 8.21
CA VAL A 20 11.63 -7.83 7.01
C VAL A 20 11.04 -7.06 5.81
N PRO A 21 11.84 -6.75 4.76
CA PRO A 21 11.33 -6.16 3.53
C PRO A 21 10.26 -7.03 2.85
N SER A 22 9.57 -6.49 1.84
CA SER A 22 8.58 -7.31 1.11
C SER A 22 9.29 -8.38 0.31
N THR A 23 8.71 -9.58 0.26
CA THR A 23 9.25 -10.71 -0.52
C THR A 23 9.34 -10.38 -2.01
N LEU A 24 8.41 -9.54 -2.52
CA LEU A 24 8.46 -8.99 -3.88
C LEU A 24 9.70 -8.13 -4.10
N PHE A 25 9.99 -7.19 -3.21
CA PHE A 25 11.17 -6.34 -3.29
C PHE A 25 12.45 -7.19 -3.27
N SER A 26 12.55 -8.08 -2.27
CA SER A 26 13.71 -8.97 -2.13
C SER A 26 13.95 -9.82 -3.37
N ARG A 27 12.90 -10.36 -3.98
CA ARG A 27 13.01 -11.13 -5.22
C ARG A 27 13.48 -10.26 -6.40
N LEU A 28 12.86 -9.10 -6.62
CA LEU A 28 13.17 -8.24 -7.77
C LEU A 28 14.59 -7.65 -7.68
N LYS A 29 15.03 -7.30 -6.47
CA LYS A 29 16.36 -6.73 -6.21
C LYS A 29 17.43 -7.78 -5.93
N HIS A 30 17.08 -9.07 -5.97
CA HIS A 30 17.98 -10.19 -5.61
C HIS A 30 18.60 -10.01 -4.21
N GLU A 31 17.85 -9.41 -3.29
CA GLU A 31 18.25 -9.16 -1.91
C GLU A 31 17.81 -10.32 -1.02
N SER A 32 18.67 -10.71 -0.07
CA SER A 32 18.31 -11.74 0.92
C SER A 32 17.12 -11.31 1.80
N ILE A 33 16.18 -12.22 2.02
CA ILE A 33 15.03 -12.01 2.91
C ILE A 33 15.51 -12.15 4.35
N ARG A 34 15.90 -11.02 4.94
CA ARG A 34 16.33 -10.94 6.34
C ARG A 34 15.84 -9.62 6.96
N PRO A 35 15.72 -9.55 8.30
CA PRO A 35 15.42 -8.29 8.97
C PRO A 35 16.45 -7.21 8.61
N ARG A 36 15.96 -5.99 8.39
CA ARG A 36 16.76 -4.80 8.12
C ARG A 36 16.29 -3.68 9.05
N ARG A 37 17.22 -2.89 9.56
CA ARG A 37 16.90 -1.71 10.35
C ARG A 37 16.08 -0.74 9.49
N ALA A 38 14.94 -0.33 10.02
CA ALA A 38 14.04 0.61 9.39
C ALA A 38 13.54 1.64 10.41
N ARG A 39 13.25 2.84 9.94
CA ARG A 39 12.61 3.91 10.70
C ARG A 39 11.16 4.06 10.24
N ILE A 40 10.24 3.96 11.18
CA ILE A 40 8.82 4.17 10.95
C ILE A 40 8.44 5.57 11.42
N ARG A 41 7.74 6.32 10.56
CA ARG A 41 7.13 7.61 10.86
C ARG A 41 5.64 7.58 10.53
N LEU A 42 4.85 8.26 11.36
CA LEU A 42 3.42 8.47 11.16
C LEU A 42 3.20 9.97 11.01
N GLU A 43 2.64 10.38 9.88
CA GLU A 43 2.22 11.76 9.65
C GLU A 43 0.70 11.80 9.59
N GLN A 44 0.10 12.75 10.29
CA GLN A 44 -1.35 12.92 10.32
C GLN A 44 -1.72 14.24 9.66
N SER A 45 -2.80 14.22 8.90
CA SER A 45 -3.38 15.43 8.31
C SER A 45 -4.90 15.30 8.22
N GLU A 46 -5.60 16.41 7.98
CA GLU A 46 -7.05 16.41 7.82
C GLU A 46 -7.50 15.58 6.62
N ALA A 47 -6.72 15.56 5.53
CA ALA A 47 -7.08 14.88 4.29
C ALA A 47 -6.62 13.42 4.27
N MET A 48 -5.43 13.11 4.78
CA MET A 48 -4.82 11.79 4.65
C MET A 48 -3.71 11.57 5.69
N ASN A 49 -3.73 10.42 6.34
CA ASN A 49 -2.62 9.96 7.17
C ASN A 49 -1.59 9.22 6.32
N ARG A 50 -0.32 9.30 6.70
CA ARG A 50 0.78 8.61 6.02
C ARG A 50 1.58 7.76 7.00
N LEU A 51 1.80 6.50 6.63
CA LEU A 51 2.81 5.66 7.23
C LEU A 51 4.03 5.66 6.31
N ILE A 52 5.19 6.03 6.85
CA ILE A 52 6.45 6.06 6.13
C ILE A 52 7.38 5.03 6.77
N VAL A 53 7.92 4.14 5.93
CA VAL A 53 8.90 3.12 6.33
C VAL A 53 10.16 3.32 5.50
N GLU A 54 11.20 3.80 6.15
CA GLU A 54 12.51 4.08 5.56
C GLU A 54 13.50 3.02 6.01
N TYR A 55 14.07 2.25 5.08
CA TYR A 55 15.10 1.27 5.41
C TYR A 55 16.47 1.96 5.42
N MET A 56 17.30 1.71 6.44
CA MET A 56 18.57 2.45 6.60
C MET A 56 19.72 1.88 5.77
N HIS A 57 19.66 0.59 5.45
CA HIS A 57 20.71 -0.14 4.71
C HIS A 57 20.18 -0.72 3.40
N LEU A 58 19.06 -0.19 2.95
CA LEU A 58 18.49 -0.38 1.63
C LEU A 58 18.08 1.02 1.24
N ASP A 59 18.37 1.46 0.02
CA ASP A 59 17.97 2.80 -0.44
C ASP A 59 16.47 2.89 -0.70
N ARG A 60 15.63 2.33 0.17
CA ARG A 60 14.22 2.06 -0.05
C ARG A 60 13.36 2.78 0.98
N THR A 61 12.39 3.53 0.49
CA THR A 61 11.33 4.13 1.31
C THR A 61 9.96 3.71 0.79
N VAL A 62 9.08 3.28 1.69
CA VAL A 62 7.69 2.94 1.38
C VAL A 62 6.78 3.91 2.11
N ILE A 63 5.93 4.61 1.36
CA ILE A 63 4.95 5.56 1.87
C ILE A 63 3.56 5.00 1.58
N ILE A 64 2.71 4.91 2.60
CA ILE A 64 1.34 4.41 2.48
C ILE A 64 0.39 5.49 3.00
N GLY A 65 -0.43 6.03 2.09
CA GLY A 65 -1.46 7.01 2.40
C GLY A 65 -2.82 6.34 2.66
N TYR A 66 -3.47 6.71 3.75
CA TYR A 66 -4.75 6.13 4.16
C TYR A 66 -5.69 7.16 4.80
N GLU A 67 -6.98 6.86 4.81
CA GLU A 67 -7.99 7.73 5.41
C GLU A 67 -7.72 7.98 6.90
N PRO A 68 -7.97 9.19 7.42
CA PRO A 68 -7.74 9.48 8.83
C PRO A 68 -8.69 8.73 9.79
N GLN A 69 -9.85 8.29 9.29
CA GLN A 69 -10.91 7.66 10.05
C GLN A 69 -11.19 6.24 9.56
N PHE A 70 -11.78 5.42 10.43
CA PHE A 70 -12.20 4.07 10.07
C PHE A 70 -13.17 4.13 8.87
N PRO A 71 -13.01 3.27 7.84
CA PRO A 71 -12.26 2.00 7.85
C PRO A 71 -10.81 2.09 7.37
N TYR A 72 -10.18 3.27 7.42
CA TYR A 72 -8.77 3.49 7.09
C TYR A 72 -8.43 2.96 5.69
N HIS A 73 -9.25 3.26 4.68
CA HIS A 73 -8.97 2.79 3.33
C HIS A 73 -7.58 3.26 2.89
N ILE A 74 -6.84 2.38 2.23
CA ILE A 74 -5.57 2.75 1.62
C ILE A 74 -5.88 3.49 0.33
N LEU A 75 -5.51 4.76 0.28
CA LEU A 75 -5.80 5.66 -0.83
C LEU A 75 -4.66 5.66 -1.85
N ALA A 76 -3.42 5.57 -1.37
CA ALA A 76 -2.24 5.58 -2.22
C ALA A 76 -1.05 4.89 -1.56
N TRP A 77 -0.09 4.50 -2.38
CA TRP A 77 1.23 4.10 -1.92
C TRP A 77 2.29 4.53 -2.91
N GLU A 78 3.49 4.76 -2.40
CA GLU A 78 4.68 5.11 -3.17
C GLU A 78 5.86 4.30 -2.64
N GLU A 79 6.68 3.81 -3.56
CA GLU A 79 7.97 3.21 -3.27
C GLU A 79 9.05 4.06 -3.94
N GLN A 80 10.05 4.45 -3.14
CA GLN A 80 11.18 5.24 -3.59
C GLN A 80 12.47 4.44 -3.44
N ASP A 81 13.36 4.61 -4.42
CA ASP A 81 14.70 4.04 -4.46
C ASP A 81 15.71 5.21 -4.56
N GLU A 82 16.62 5.37 -3.60
CA GLU A 82 17.53 6.52 -3.49
C GLU A 82 16.82 7.89 -3.56
N GLY A 83 15.62 7.99 -2.97
CA GLY A 83 14.78 9.19 -3.02
C GLY A 83 14.12 9.46 -4.38
N LYS A 84 14.29 8.57 -5.37
CA LYS A 84 13.61 8.64 -6.67
C LYS A 84 12.37 7.76 -6.66
N LEU A 85 11.29 8.23 -7.27
CA LEU A 85 10.06 7.43 -7.40
C LEU A 85 10.33 6.17 -8.23
N SER A 86 10.15 5.00 -7.63
CA SER A 86 10.29 3.70 -8.29
C SER A 86 8.93 3.17 -8.74
N SER A 87 7.93 3.20 -7.86
CA SER A 87 6.58 2.74 -8.17
C SER A 87 5.54 3.44 -7.32
N LYS A 88 4.31 3.55 -7.82
CA LYS A 88 3.18 4.08 -7.07
C LYS A 88 1.87 3.45 -7.50
N GLY A 89 0.90 3.50 -6.60
CA GLY A 89 -0.49 3.18 -6.90
C GLY A 89 -1.43 4.13 -6.19
N THR A 90 -2.56 4.42 -6.82
CA THR A 90 -3.63 5.24 -6.26
C THR A 90 -4.95 4.51 -6.45
N LEU A 91 -5.79 4.52 -5.42
CA LEU A 91 -7.13 3.96 -5.48
C LEU A 91 -7.99 4.79 -6.45
N LEU A 92 -8.48 4.17 -7.50
CA LEU A 92 -9.36 4.82 -8.47
C LEU A 92 -10.82 4.82 -8.00
N GLN A 93 -11.31 3.65 -7.61
CA GLN A 93 -12.67 3.44 -7.13
C GLN A 93 -12.75 2.08 -6.40
N SER A 94 -13.67 1.95 -5.44
CA SER A 94 -14.02 0.69 -4.78
C SER A 94 -15.54 0.57 -4.74
N ILE A 95 -16.06 -0.65 -4.91
CA ILE A 95 -17.49 -0.97 -4.80
C ILE A 95 -17.68 -2.17 -3.89
N LYS A 96 -18.79 -2.19 -3.14
CA LYS A 96 -19.22 -3.36 -2.38
C LYS A 96 -20.30 -4.09 -3.17
N ALA A 97 -19.89 -5.14 -3.90
CA ALA A 97 -20.76 -5.92 -4.77
C ALA A 97 -20.94 -7.36 -4.26
N PRO A 98 -22.08 -8.02 -4.51
CA PRO A 98 -22.26 -9.45 -4.27
C PRO A 98 -21.45 -10.28 -5.28
N TYR A 99 -20.15 -10.43 -5.03
CA TYR A 99 -19.19 -11.02 -5.98
C TYR A 99 -19.65 -12.36 -6.56
N TRP A 100 -20.17 -13.29 -5.74
CA TRP A 100 -20.60 -14.62 -6.19
C TRP A 100 -21.74 -14.64 -7.20
N THR A 101 -22.43 -13.52 -7.40
CA THR A 101 -23.47 -13.38 -8.41
C THR A 101 -23.12 -12.33 -9.46
N GLN A 102 -21.93 -11.72 -9.37
CA GLN A 102 -21.48 -10.58 -10.18
C GLN A 102 -19.99 -10.72 -10.55
N HIS A 103 -19.60 -11.91 -11.02
CA HIS A 103 -18.20 -12.23 -11.38
C HIS A 103 -18.05 -12.80 -12.80
N ASP A 104 -19.12 -12.91 -13.56
CA ASP A 104 -19.11 -13.53 -14.89
C ASP A 104 -18.82 -12.49 -15.99
N ASN A 105 -18.62 -12.95 -17.22
CA ASN A 105 -18.36 -12.07 -18.36
C ASN A 105 -19.55 -11.13 -18.65
N ASP A 106 -20.76 -11.51 -18.26
CA ASP A 106 -21.94 -10.64 -18.38
C ASP A 106 -21.85 -9.41 -17.45
N ASP A 107 -21.03 -9.49 -16.38
CA ASP A 107 -20.78 -8.41 -15.42
C ASP A 107 -19.65 -7.47 -15.82
N LEU A 108 -19.13 -7.56 -17.06
CA LEU A 108 -18.04 -6.69 -17.54
C LEU A 108 -18.34 -5.19 -17.42
N TYR A 109 -19.62 -4.81 -17.39
CA TYR A 109 -20.05 -3.42 -17.18
C TYR A 109 -19.58 -2.85 -15.83
N LEU A 110 -19.35 -3.68 -14.80
CA LEU A 110 -18.84 -3.24 -13.49
C LEU A 110 -17.42 -2.67 -13.58
N ARG A 111 -16.66 -2.99 -14.63
CA ARG A 111 -15.35 -2.40 -14.89
C ARG A 111 -15.43 -0.89 -15.07
N ASP A 112 -16.49 -0.41 -15.73
CA ASP A 112 -16.74 1.03 -15.88
C ASP A 112 -16.99 1.69 -14.53
N SER A 113 -17.80 1.05 -13.69
CA SER A 113 -18.03 1.51 -12.31
C SER A 113 -16.75 1.55 -11.48
N LEU A 114 -15.75 0.73 -11.81
CA LEU A 114 -14.43 0.68 -11.16
C LEU A 114 -13.37 1.54 -11.87
N ARG A 115 -13.73 2.28 -12.93
CA ARG A 115 -12.80 3.07 -13.76
C ARG A 115 -11.68 2.23 -14.40
N LEU A 116 -11.98 0.99 -14.75
CA LEU A 116 -11.06 0.08 -15.43
C LEU A 116 -11.27 0.08 -16.95
N PRO A 117 -10.26 -0.25 -17.77
CA PRO A 117 -10.40 -0.37 -19.22
C PRO A 117 -11.41 -1.46 -19.61
N LYS A 118 -12.20 -1.22 -20.66
CA LYS A 118 -13.20 -2.19 -21.18
C LYS A 118 -12.58 -3.42 -21.85
N THR A 119 -11.40 -3.27 -22.45
CA THR A 119 -10.73 -4.34 -23.21
C THR A 119 -9.87 -5.22 -22.29
N ILE A 120 -9.95 -6.53 -22.46
CA ILE A 120 -9.07 -7.53 -21.85
C ILE A 120 -8.08 -7.98 -22.93
N PHE A 121 -6.78 -8.02 -22.61
CA PHE A 121 -5.71 -8.46 -23.54
C PHE A 121 -5.73 -9.96 -23.76
#